data_AF-A0AAW0SV50-F1
#
_entry.id   AF-A0AAW0SV50-F1
#
_cell.length_a   1.000
_cell.length_b   1.000
_cell.length_c   1.000
_cell.angle_alpha   90.00
_cell.angle_beta   90.00
_cell.angle_gamma   90.00
#
_symmetry.space_group_name_H-M   'P 1'
#
loop_
_entity.id
_entity.type
_entity.pdbx_description
1 polymer ?
#
loop_
_entity_poly.entity_id
_entity_poly.type
_entity_poly.pdbx_seq_one_letter_code
_entity_poly.pdbx_strand_id
1 'polypeptide(L)'
;MLFRQSSHAPGPLSKPLGFKLRSMNGLAQYTNNQIMDDSWFQRVQCVALESLLMALGVRRVDLLVLDVEGAEQAILDHLDLDKFNVQVLCLEWKKQAEQQGLVDDLAQRGFQLVARLREDLVLVRRGSEYATRLTTTTTPLPQGTHSAITSQNSAITSRNKIFR
;
A
#
# COMPACT_ATOMS: atom_id res chain seq x y z
N MET A 1 50.57 -32.99 30.13
CA MET A 1 49.58 -33.77 30.93
C MET A 1 49.19 -32.90 32.13
N LEU A 2 47.94 -32.39 32.16
CA LEU A 2 47.11 -32.07 33.35
C LEU A 2 45.98 -31.10 32.97
N PHE A 3 44.74 -31.56 33.17
CA PHE A 3 43.49 -30.81 33.08
C PHE A 3 43.22 -30.05 34.40
N ARG A 4 42.56 -28.88 34.33
CA ARG A 4 41.45 -28.51 35.24
C ARG A 4 40.59 -27.35 34.70
N GLN A 5 39.29 -27.44 35.01
CA GLN A 5 38.15 -26.66 34.52
C GLN A 5 37.84 -25.40 35.38
N SER A 6 36.94 -24.55 34.82
CA SER A 6 35.97 -23.62 35.45
C SER A 6 36.53 -22.34 36.10
N SER A 7 35.92 -21.13 36.02
CA SER A 7 34.51 -20.73 35.84
C SER A 7 34.37 -19.18 35.83
N HIS A 8 33.25 -18.67 35.28
CA HIS A 8 32.58 -17.35 35.53
C HIS A 8 33.28 -16.06 35.04
N ALA A 9 32.67 -15.06 34.40
CA ALA A 9 31.29 -14.78 33.97
C ALA A 9 31.32 -13.66 32.89
N PRO A 10 30.49 -13.67 31.83
CA PRO A 10 30.27 -12.47 31.02
C PRO A 10 29.18 -11.61 31.67
N GLY A 11 29.46 -10.30 31.77
CA GLY A 11 28.62 -9.28 32.39
C GLY A 11 27.27 -9.03 31.69
N PRO A 12 26.48 -8.06 32.21
CA PRO A 12 25.04 -8.00 32.02
C PRO A 12 24.61 -7.55 30.62
N LEU A 13 23.53 -8.19 30.16
CA LEU A 13 22.62 -7.86 29.05
C LEU A 13 22.82 -6.46 28.42
N SER A 14 23.62 -6.38 27.37
CA SER A 14 23.40 -5.39 26.32
C SER A 14 22.21 -5.86 25.49
N LYS A 15 21.06 -5.22 25.67
CA LYS A 15 19.85 -5.40 24.86
C LYS A 15 20.23 -5.48 23.39
N PRO A 16 19.82 -6.53 22.65
CA PRO A 16 20.25 -6.66 21.28
C PRO A 16 19.42 -5.65 20.45
N LEU A 17 20.16 -4.72 19.84
CA LEU A 17 19.67 -3.72 18.92
C LEU A 17 18.90 -4.42 17.78
N GLY A 18 17.65 -4.01 17.52
CA GLY A 18 17.00 -4.23 16.22
C GLY A 18 16.17 -5.51 16.01
N PHE A 19 15.66 -6.16 17.05
CA PHE A 19 14.77 -7.33 16.87
C PHE A 19 13.30 -6.91 16.77
N LYS A 20 12.83 -6.60 15.56
CA LYS A 20 11.38 -6.45 15.28
C LYS A 20 10.85 -7.75 14.70
N LEU A 21 10.54 -8.70 15.60
CA LEU A 21 9.88 -9.96 15.29
C LEU A 21 8.37 -9.71 15.09
N ARG A 22 7.95 -9.15 13.93
CA ARG A 22 6.53 -8.80 13.70
C ARG A 22 6.02 -9.02 12.28
N SER A 23 6.65 -9.88 11.50
CA SER A 23 5.91 -10.55 10.40
C SER A 23 5.30 -11.80 11.00
N MET A 24 4.03 -12.07 10.71
CA MET A 24 3.22 -13.19 11.19
C MET A 24 2.59 -13.04 12.59
N ASN A 25 1.27 -12.80 12.62
CA ASN A 25 0.43 -13.03 13.81
C ASN A 25 0.47 -14.49 14.33
N GLY A 26 1.16 -15.41 13.65
CA GLY A 26 1.46 -16.77 14.15
C GLY A 26 2.75 -16.89 14.97
N LEU A 27 3.64 -15.88 14.97
CA LEU A 27 5.01 -16.01 15.50
C LEU A 27 5.10 -15.99 17.04
N ALA A 28 4.02 -15.59 17.74
CA ALA A 28 3.96 -15.65 19.20
C ALA A 28 4.01 -17.10 19.74
N GLN A 29 3.72 -18.10 18.91
CA GLN A 29 3.85 -19.53 19.25
C GLN A 29 5.29 -20.06 19.08
N TYR A 30 6.19 -19.29 18.46
CA TYR A 30 7.55 -19.72 18.07
C TYR A 30 8.65 -19.18 18.99
N THR A 31 8.28 -18.47 20.06
CA THR A 31 9.21 -18.05 21.13
C THR A 31 9.68 -19.22 21.99
N ASN A 32 9.08 -20.41 21.83
CA ASN A 32 9.59 -21.64 22.41
C ASN A 32 10.63 -22.24 21.44
N ASN A 33 11.91 -22.20 21.81
CA ASN A 33 13.08 -22.64 21.03
C ASN A 33 13.04 -24.10 20.50
N GLN A 34 11.95 -24.85 20.72
CA GLN A 34 11.79 -26.24 20.31
C GLN A 34 10.99 -26.45 19.01
N ILE A 35 10.34 -25.41 18.44
CA ILE A 35 9.53 -25.54 17.21
C ILE A 35 10.22 -24.82 16.04
N MET A 36 11.52 -25.04 15.84
CA MET A 36 12.25 -24.56 14.66
C MET A 36 12.83 -25.68 13.79
N ASP A 37 12.83 -26.94 14.24
CA ASP A 37 13.43 -28.03 13.44
C ASP A 37 12.56 -28.50 12.26
N ASP A 38 11.23 -28.27 12.28
CA ASP A 38 10.30 -28.74 11.24
C ASP A 38 9.59 -27.60 10.46
N SER A 39 9.96 -26.34 10.70
CA SER A 39 9.32 -25.18 10.06
C SER A 39 10.23 -24.58 8.99
N TRP A 40 9.70 -24.22 7.82
CA TRP A 40 10.46 -23.64 6.70
C TRP A 40 10.92 -22.18 6.94
N PHE A 41 10.79 -21.68 8.17
CA PHE A 41 11.14 -20.32 8.52
C PHE A 41 12.63 -20.19 8.81
N GLN A 42 13.29 -19.32 8.05
CA GLN A 42 14.67 -18.96 8.28
C GLN A 42 14.78 -17.56 8.91
N ARG A 43 15.63 -17.44 9.92
CA ARG A 43 16.01 -16.12 10.45
C ARG A 43 16.92 -15.41 9.46
N VAL A 44 16.54 -14.18 9.10
CA VAL A 44 17.32 -13.31 8.20
C VAL A 44 17.61 -11.98 8.86
N GLN A 45 18.72 -11.36 8.49
CA GLN A 45 19.04 -10.00 8.91
C GLN A 45 18.28 -9.01 8.02
N CYS A 46 17.46 -8.16 8.63
CA CYS A 46 16.82 -7.05 7.94
C CYS A 46 17.59 -5.75 8.16
N VAL A 47 17.61 -4.88 7.16
CA VAL A 47 18.10 -3.50 7.26
C VAL A 47 16.95 -2.55 6.97
N ALA A 48 16.96 -1.37 7.59
CA ALA A 48 15.94 -0.36 7.32
C ALA A 48 16.05 0.14 5.87
N LEU A 49 14.94 0.20 5.15
CA LEU A 49 14.89 0.71 3.78
C LEU A 49 15.47 2.13 3.68
N GLU A 50 15.16 2.99 4.65
CA GLU A 50 15.74 4.33 4.75
C GLU A 50 17.28 4.32 4.78
N SER A 51 17.90 3.40 5.52
CA SER A 51 19.36 3.29 5.57
C SER A 51 19.95 2.93 4.22
N LEU A 52 19.29 2.03 3.48
CA LEU A 52 19.71 1.66 2.13
C LEU A 52 19.58 2.83 1.15
N LEU A 53 18.45 3.54 1.16
CA LEU A 53 18.22 4.69 0.30
C LEU A 53 19.24 5.81 0.57
N MET A 54 19.56 6.08 1.84
CA MET A 54 20.61 7.04 2.21
C MET A 54 22.00 6.61 1.72
N ALA A 55 22.36 5.34 1.89
CA ALA A 55 23.65 4.81 1.45
C ALA A 55 23.82 4.88 -0.07
N LEU A 56 22.73 4.73 -0.82
CA LEU A 56 22.70 4.86 -2.27
C LEU A 56 22.59 6.33 -2.76
N GLY A 57 22.47 7.30 -1.84
CA GLY A 57 22.27 8.70 -2.20
C GLY A 57 20.94 8.98 -2.90
N VAL A 58 19.94 8.09 -2.75
CA VAL A 58 18.62 8.24 -3.35
C VAL A 58 17.83 9.28 -2.56
N ARG A 59 17.31 10.28 -3.26
CA ARG A 59 16.49 11.38 -2.68
C ARG A 59 15.09 11.47 -3.28
N ARG A 60 14.82 10.67 -4.31
CA ARG A 60 13.55 10.61 -5.02
C ARG A 60 13.25 9.16 -5.35
N VAL A 61 12.03 8.72 -5.05
CA VAL A 61 11.51 7.39 -5.40
C VAL A 61 10.24 7.59 -6.22
N ASP A 62 10.30 7.29 -7.51
CA ASP A 62 9.14 7.46 -8.39
C ASP A 62 8.06 6.41 -8.14
N LEU A 63 8.47 5.20 -7.79
CA LEU A 63 7.57 4.10 -7.45
C LEU A 63 8.13 3.29 -6.28
N LEU A 64 7.33 3.14 -5.23
CA LEU A 64 7.61 2.25 -4.11
C LEU A 64 6.52 1.19 -4.04
N VAL A 65 6.90 -0.07 -4.23
CA VAL A 65 6.02 -1.23 -4.11
C VAL A 65 6.36 -1.95 -2.81
N LEU A 66 5.38 -2.11 -1.93
CA LEU A 66 5.50 -2.88 -0.69
C LEU A 66 4.57 -4.09 -0.76
N ASP A 67 5.20 -5.25 -0.89
CA ASP A 67 4.63 -6.59 -0.76
C ASP A 67 5.57 -7.35 0.18
N VAL A 68 5.31 -7.22 1.49
CA VAL A 68 6.21 -7.72 2.55
C VAL A 68 5.46 -8.60 3.55
N GLU A 69 4.38 -9.22 3.09
CA GLU A 69 3.65 -10.26 3.81
C GLU A 69 3.23 -9.82 5.24
N GLY A 70 2.74 -8.58 5.36
CA GLY A 70 2.15 -8.04 6.61
C GLY A 70 3.06 -7.11 7.43
N ALA A 71 4.23 -6.73 6.90
CA ALA A 71 5.16 -5.78 7.55
C ALA A 71 5.07 -4.34 7.00
N GLU A 72 4.11 -4.04 6.14
CA GLU A 72 3.98 -2.79 5.40
C GLU A 72 3.84 -1.60 6.37
N GLN A 73 3.00 -1.71 7.41
CA GLN A 73 2.85 -0.66 8.43
C GLN A 73 4.19 -0.32 9.09
N ALA A 74 4.98 -1.33 9.44
CA ALA A 74 6.26 -1.12 10.11
C ALA A 74 7.24 -0.34 9.22
N ILE A 75 7.20 -0.56 7.91
CA ILE A 75 7.99 0.21 6.94
C ILE A 75 7.45 1.65 6.85
N LEU A 76 6.13 1.83 6.71
CA LEU A 76 5.50 3.15 6.57
C LEU A 76 5.64 4.04 7.81
N ASP A 77 5.75 3.45 9.00
CA ASP A 77 5.99 4.15 10.27
C ASP A 77 7.43 4.71 10.38
N HIS A 78 8.40 4.04 9.73
CA HIS A 78 9.83 4.39 9.86
C HIS A 78 10.34 5.13 8.63
N LEU A 79 9.74 4.91 7.45
CA LEU A 79 10.16 5.56 6.22
C LEU A 79 9.57 6.98 6.13
N ASP A 80 10.46 7.96 6.15
CA ASP A 80 10.12 9.35 5.83
C ASP A 80 9.86 9.51 4.32
N LEU A 81 8.59 9.37 3.93
CA LEU A 81 8.14 9.48 2.54
C LEU A 81 8.43 10.86 1.91
N ASP A 82 8.52 11.92 2.73
CA ASP A 82 8.79 13.27 2.25
C ASP A 82 10.29 13.47 2.01
N LYS A 83 11.14 12.99 2.92
CA LYS A 83 12.61 13.01 2.77
C LYS A 83 13.07 12.33 1.48
N PHE A 84 12.42 11.22 1.09
CA PHE A 84 12.73 10.48 -0.13
C PHE A 84 11.85 10.87 -1.32
N ASN A 85 11.01 11.89 -1.18
CA ASN A 85 10.12 12.41 -2.22
C ASN A 85 9.42 11.27 -3.00
N VAL A 86 8.71 10.39 -2.27
CA VAL A 86 8.05 9.22 -2.85
C VAL A 86 6.83 9.64 -3.66
N GLN A 87 6.77 9.30 -4.95
CA GLN A 87 5.70 9.78 -5.84
C GLN A 87 4.50 8.83 -5.92
N VAL A 88 4.74 7.52 -6.02
CA VAL A 88 3.69 6.50 -6.15
C VAL A 88 3.94 5.38 -5.14
N LEU A 89 2.88 4.97 -4.45
CA LEU A 89 2.85 3.84 -3.52
C LEU A 89 1.95 2.74 -4.09
N CYS A 90 2.47 1.52 -4.16
CA CYS A 90 1.69 0.31 -4.33
C CYS A 90 1.84 -0.53 -3.08
N LEU A 91 0.74 -0.79 -2.36
CA LEU A 91 0.75 -1.48 -1.08
C LEU A 91 -0.14 -2.72 -1.15
N GLU A 92 0.41 -3.90 -0.88
CA GLU A 92 -0.41 -5.09 -0.61
C GLU A 92 -0.87 -5.05 0.86
N TRP A 93 -2.18 -5.00 1.09
CA TRP A 93 -2.76 -4.93 2.43
C TRP A 93 -3.88 -5.94 2.64
N LYS A 94 -3.52 -7.07 3.26
CA LYS A 94 -4.40 -8.24 3.46
C LYS A 94 -5.62 -7.94 4.32
N LYS A 95 -5.48 -7.04 5.29
CA LYS A 95 -6.57 -6.70 6.23
C LYS A 95 -7.49 -5.65 5.65
N GLN A 96 -8.46 -6.07 4.85
CA GLN A 96 -9.40 -5.16 4.16
C GLN A 96 -10.11 -4.16 5.10
N ALA A 97 -10.47 -4.57 6.32
CA ALA A 97 -11.11 -3.70 7.30
C ALA A 97 -10.23 -2.52 7.75
N GLU A 98 -8.90 -2.65 7.69
CA GLU A 98 -7.94 -1.61 8.09
C GLU A 98 -7.55 -0.69 6.92
N GLN A 99 -7.82 -1.10 5.66
CA GLN A 99 -7.39 -0.35 4.48
C GLN A 99 -7.90 1.09 4.44
N GLN A 100 -9.12 1.35 4.94
CA GLN A 100 -9.65 2.71 4.91
C GLN A 100 -8.87 3.65 5.84
N GLY A 101 -8.54 3.21 7.05
CA GLY A 101 -7.73 3.99 7.99
C GLY A 101 -6.35 4.29 7.42
N LEU A 102 -5.70 3.29 6.80
CA LEU A 102 -4.42 3.48 6.12
C LEU A 102 -4.51 4.53 4.99
N VAL A 103 -5.56 4.49 4.17
CA VAL A 103 -5.77 5.45 3.10
C VAL A 103 -5.96 6.85 3.66
N ASP A 104 -6.71 7.00 4.75
CA ASP A 104 -6.94 8.29 5.40
C ASP A 104 -5.63 8.86 5.99
N ASP A 105 -4.82 8.02 6.62
CA ASP A 105 -3.50 8.40 7.15
C ASP A 105 -2.56 8.85 6.03
N LEU A 106 -2.50 8.11 4.92
CA LEU A 106 -1.69 8.48 3.76
C LEU A 106 -2.25 9.73 3.05
N ALA A 107 -3.56 9.95 3.08
CA ALA A 107 -4.17 11.15 2.55
C ALA A 107 -3.76 12.41 3.34
N GLN A 108 -3.66 12.30 4.67
CA GLN A 108 -3.10 13.37 5.52
C GLN A 108 -1.63 13.65 5.21
N ARG A 109 -0.88 12.63 4.78
CA ARG A 109 0.51 12.73 4.30
C ARG A 109 0.63 13.19 2.85
N GLY A 110 -0.46 13.67 2.24
CA GLY A 110 -0.44 14.27 0.91
C GLY A 110 -0.57 13.27 -0.24
N PHE A 111 -1.00 12.04 0.00
CA PHE A 111 -1.31 11.07 -1.05
C PHE A 111 -2.80 11.12 -1.43
N GLN A 112 -3.12 10.55 -2.58
CA GLN A 112 -4.49 10.30 -3.03
C GLN A 112 -4.59 8.86 -3.53
N LEU A 113 -5.65 8.16 -3.13
CA LEU A 113 -5.95 6.82 -3.66
C LEU A 113 -6.39 6.95 -5.11
N VAL A 114 -5.80 6.15 -5.99
CA VAL A 114 -6.09 6.12 -7.43
C VAL A 114 -6.79 4.82 -7.82
N ALA A 115 -6.36 3.70 -7.25
CA ALA A 115 -6.98 2.41 -7.48
C ALA A 115 -6.95 1.52 -6.24
N ARG A 116 -7.93 0.63 -6.14
CA ARG A 116 -8.02 -0.44 -5.14
C ARG A 116 -8.33 -1.74 -5.86
N LEU A 117 -7.49 -2.75 -5.68
CA LEU A 117 -7.61 -4.07 -6.31
C LEU A 117 -7.50 -5.14 -5.23
N ARG A 118 -8.63 -5.45 -4.58
CA ARG A 118 -8.71 -6.39 -3.44
C ARG A 118 -7.78 -6.00 -2.29
N GLU A 119 -6.55 -6.50 -2.31
CA GLU A 119 -5.52 -6.27 -1.30
C GLU A 119 -4.58 -5.15 -1.73
N ASP A 120 -4.47 -4.87 -3.03
CA ASP A 120 -3.58 -3.82 -3.54
C ASP A 120 -4.22 -2.43 -3.46
N LEU A 121 -3.45 -1.48 -2.96
CA LEU A 121 -3.77 -0.06 -2.95
C LEU A 121 -2.73 0.69 -3.78
N VAL A 122 -3.20 1.48 -4.74
CA VAL A 122 -2.34 2.38 -5.53
C VAL A 122 -2.63 3.81 -5.13
N LEU A 123 -1.64 4.47 -4.51
CA LEU A 123 -1.73 5.86 -4.09
C LEU A 123 -0.67 6.71 -4.81
N VAL A 124 -1.02 7.94 -5.12
CA VAL A 124 -0.14 8.90 -5.81
C VAL A 124 -0.01 10.16 -4.97
N ARG A 125 1.18 10.76 -4.93
CA ARG A 125 1.43 12.01 -4.23
C ARG A 125 0.70 13.16 -4.92
N ARG A 126 -0.05 13.95 -4.17
CA ARG A 126 -0.76 15.13 -4.68
C ARG A 126 0.25 16.15 -5.21
N GLY A 127 -0.07 16.77 -6.34
CA GLY A 127 0.81 17.72 -7.02
C GLY A 127 2.01 17.09 -7.75
N SER A 128 2.16 15.76 -7.72
CA SER A 128 3.14 15.08 -8.57
C SER A 128 2.73 15.11 -10.04
N GLU A 129 3.71 14.95 -10.93
CA GLU A 129 3.45 14.81 -12.37
C GLU A 129 2.57 13.57 -12.69
N TYR A 130 2.63 12.55 -11.84
CA TYR A 130 1.80 11.35 -11.97
C TYR A 130 0.33 11.63 -11.63
N ALA A 131 0.07 12.52 -10.66
CA ALA A 131 -1.30 12.96 -10.35
C ALA A 131 -1.94 13.75 -11.50
N THR A 132 -1.17 14.64 -12.14
CA THR A 132 -1.67 15.47 -13.26
C THR A 132 -2.07 14.63 -14.48
N ARG A 133 -1.29 13.58 -14.79
CA ARG A 133 -1.58 12.68 -15.92
C ARG A 133 -2.88 11.88 -15.75
N LEU A 134 -3.27 11.60 -14.51
CA LEU A 134 -4.54 10.92 -14.21
C LEU A 134 -5.75 11.83 -14.45
N THR A 135 -5.60 13.14 -14.19
CA THR A 135 -6.70 14.11 -14.39
C THR A 135 -6.95 14.48 -15.85
N THR A 136 -5.92 14.45 -16.70
CA THR A 136 -6.03 14.86 -18.12
C THR A 136 -6.77 13.85 -19.00
N THR A 137 -6.93 12.61 -18.56
CA THR A 137 -7.62 11.56 -19.34
C THR A 137 -9.14 11.63 -19.21
N THR A 138 -9.68 12.44 -18.30
CA THR A 138 -11.12 12.74 -18.21
C THR A 138 -11.48 13.90 -19.15
N THR A 139 -11.17 13.77 -20.44
CA THR A 139 -11.85 14.60 -21.45
C THR A 139 -13.20 13.95 -21.70
N PRO A 140 -14.34 14.61 -21.42
CA PRO A 140 -15.64 14.07 -21.81
C PRO A 140 -15.61 13.86 -23.33
N LEU A 141 -16.00 12.66 -23.79
CA LEU A 141 -16.22 12.41 -25.21
C LEU A 141 -17.05 13.57 -25.79
N PRO A 142 -16.70 14.11 -26.97
CA PRO A 142 -17.50 15.14 -27.60
C PRO A 142 -18.92 14.59 -27.73
N GLN A 143 -19.86 15.25 -27.03
CA GLN A 143 -21.28 15.01 -27.23
C GLN A 143 -21.54 15.30 -28.71
N GLY A 144 -21.76 14.24 -29.48
CA GLY A 144 -22.20 14.34 -30.86
C GLY A 144 -23.41 15.25 -30.89
N THR A 145 -23.27 16.35 -31.63
CA THR A 145 -24.35 17.27 -31.97
C THR A 145 -25.50 16.49 -32.59
N HIS A 146 -26.49 16.11 -31.78
CA HIS A 146 -27.80 15.74 -32.32
C HIS A 146 -28.51 17.03 -32.69
N SER A 147 -28.39 17.37 -33.97
CA SER A 147 -29.18 18.40 -34.63
C SER A 147 -30.65 18.21 -34.32
N ALA A 148 -31.28 19.31 -33.92
CA ALA A 148 -32.70 19.47 -33.76
C ALA A 148 -33.45 18.98 -35.01
N ILE A 149 -34.40 18.07 -34.84
CA ILE A 149 -35.50 17.88 -35.77
C ILE A 149 -36.74 18.45 -35.09
N THR A 150 -37.08 19.66 -35.51
CA THR A 150 -38.38 20.29 -35.31
C THR A 150 -39.45 19.43 -35.98
N SER A 151 -40.40 18.89 -35.22
CA SER A 151 -41.68 18.43 -35.75
C SER A 151 -42.79 19.34 -35.24
N GLN A 152 -43.22 20.25 -36.12
CA GLN A 152 -44.48 20.95 -36.01
C GLN A 152 -45.59 20.16 -36.70
N ASN A 153 -46.77 20.19 -36.07
CA ASN A 153 -48.13 19.99 -36.62
C ASN A 153 -48.51 18.53 -36.98
N SER A 154 -49.74 18.04 -36.73
CA SER A 154 -51.03 18.71 -36.55
C SER A 154 -52.00 17.80 -35.81
N ALA A 155 -52.92 18.39 -35.05
CA ALA A 155 -54.13 17.74 -34.57
C ALA A 155 -55.06 17.37 -35.74
N ILE A 156 -55.57 16.14 -35.76
CA ILE A 156 -56.81 15.78 -36.49
C ILE A 156 -57.69 14.93 -35.57
N THR A 157 -58.75 15.57 -35.11
CA THR A 157 -59.96 14.96 -34.55
C THR A 157 -60.70 14.18 -35.64
N SER A 158 -61.08 12.91 -35.40
CA SER A 158 -62.33 12.32 -35.94
C SER A 158 -62.71 10.97 -35.29
N ARG A 159 -63.84 11.04 -34.58
CA ARG A 159 -64.91 10.07 -34.29
C ARG A 159 -64.90 8.65 -34.90
N ASN A 160 -65.44 7.73 -34.07
CA ASN A 160 -66.33 6.59 -34.37
C ASN A 160 -65.76 5.40 -35.15
N LYS A 161 -65.76 4.18 -34.57
CA LYS A 161 -66.92 3.25 -34.48
C LYS A 161 -66.51 1.90 -33.87
N ILE A 162 -67.44 1.37 -33.08
CA ILE A 162 -67.60 0.00 -32.60
C ILE A 162 -67.67 -1.01 -33.77
N PHE A 163 -67.11 -2.21 -33.59
CA PHE A 163 -67.49 -3.55 -34.08
C PHE A 163 -66.25 -4.45 -33.79
N ARG A 164 -66.29 -5.58 -33.10
CA ARG A 164 -67.35 -6.53 -32.74
C ARG A 164 -66.85 -7.38 -31.57
#